data_AF-A0A963H149-F1
#
_entry.id   AF-A0A963H149-F1
#
_cell.length_a   1.000
_cell.length_b   1.000
_cell.length_c   1.000
_cell.angle_alpha   90.00
_cell.angle_beta   90.00
_cell.angle_gamma   90.00
#
_symmetry.space_group_name_H-M   'P 1'
#
loop_
_entity.id
_entity.type
_entity.pdbx_description
1 polymer ?
#
loop_
_entity_poly.entity_id
_entity_poly.type
_entity_poly.pdbx_seq_one_letter_code
_entity_poly.pdbx_strand_id
1 'polypeptide(L)'
;MKKMLFFAAVVLIGFGIKVNAQSITYQGFGCSNPINADDPTPTNIFVESRFEVSENLDDGFFRLSLIGGLPRFVNGNQQVCIDSDTAIGFIGTPEAVNEGGLPLRLDNIDATAYFNGHELIIVVSSLYTDLSQSRGTFSSFNTSRVQPVSNTLFFEYDKQGESFVLKKIIHNKGLVHTSGSTGSLTPFIETIVPSLAETGLIEPPKVLTPPSSIVYQFDRQR
;
A
#
# COMPACT_ATOMS: atom_id res chain seq x y z
N MET A 1 -18.34 -22.16 -22.32
CA MET A 1 -16.90 -22.51 -22.35
C MET A 1 -16.08 -21.37 -21.76
N LYS A 2 -15.62 -21.53 -20.52
CA LYS A 2 -14.35 -21.00 -19.97
C LYS A 2 -14.15 -21.76 -18.67
N LYS A 3 -13.27 -22.76 -18.70
CA LYS A 3 -12.97 -23.61 -17.54
C LYS A 3 -12.14 -22.78 -16.56
N MET A 4 -12.70 -22.54 -15.39
CA MET A 4 -12.00 -22.04 -14.21
C MET A 4 -11.07 -23.16 -13.74
N LEU A 5 -9.77 -23.06 -14.04
CA LEU A 5 -8.77 -23.99 -13.55
C LEU A 5 -8.29 -23.52 -12.17
N PHE A 6 -8.81 -24.16 -11.14
CA PHE A 6 -8.16 -24.22 -9.82
C PHE A 6 -6.91 -25.08 -9.96
N PHE A 7 -5.72 -24.51 -9.73
CA PHE A 7 -4.49 -25.28 -9.62
C PHE A 7 -3.97 -25.25 -8.18
N ALA A 8 -3.96 -26.44 -7.58
CA ALA A 8 -3.29 -26.75 -6.34
C ALA A 8 -1.78 -26.88 -6.60
N ALA A 9 -0.96 -26.12 -5.87
CA ALA A 9 0.48 -26.33 -5.85
C ALA A 9 0.79 -27.52 -4.93
N VAL A 10 1.22 -28.63 -5.53
CA VAL A 10 1.74 -29.81 -4.83
C VAL A 10 3.26 -29.77 -4.93
N VAL A 11 3.93 -29.59 -3.79
CA VAL A 11 5.31 -30.07 -3.61
C VAL A 11 5.33 -30.89 -2.32
N LEU A 12 5.53 -32.19 -2.48
CA LEU A 12 5.54 -33.20 -1.43
C LEU A 12 6.93 -33.84 -1.40
N ILE A 13 7.82 -33.42 -0.51
CA ILE A 13 8.90 -34.27 0.02
C ILE A 13 9.18 -33.88 1.49
N GLY A 14 8.70 -34.72 2.41
CA GLY A 14 9.21 -34.85 3.79
C GLY A 14 8.69 -33.85 4.84
N PHE A 15 7.79 -34.31 5.72
CA PHE A 15 7.09 -33.61 6.81
C PHE A 15 5.82 -32.86 6.39
N GLY A 16 4.68 -33.44 6.81
CA GLY A 16 3.34 -33.07 6.35
C GLY A 16 2.79 -31.80 7.00
N ILE A 17 2.95 -30.68 6.31
CA ILE A 17 2.06 -29.52 6.48
C ILE A 17 1.67 -29.03 5.09
N LYS A 18 0.45 -29.35 4.67
CA LYS A 18 -0.16 -28.74 3.48
C LYS A 18 -0.60 -27.32 3.85
N VAL A 19 0.32 -26.36 3.81
CA VAL A 19 -0.03 -24.94 3.95
C VAL A 19 -0.37 -24.41 2.56
N ASN A 20 -1.64 -24.56 2.16
CA ASN A 20 -2.21 -23.75 1.07
C ASN A 20 -2.58 -22.38 1.66
N ALA A 21 -1.60 -21.62 2.15
CA ALA A 21 -1.87 -20.24 2.54
C ALA A 21 -1.83 -19.39 1.28
N GLN A 22 -2.99 -18.89 0.87
CA GLN A 22 -3.12 -17.95 -0.25
C GLN A 22 -2.93 -16.50 0.22
N SER A 23 -2.85 -16.24 1.52
CA SER A 23 -2.59 -14.89 2.02
C SER A 23 -1.86 -14.88 3.36
N ILE A 24 -1.24 -13.74 3.67
CA ILE A 24 -0.74 -13.41 5.00
C ILE A 24 -1.52 -12.19 5.54
N THR A 25 -1.88 -12.23 6.82
CA THR A 25 -2.73 -11.19 7.43
C THR A 25 -2.14 -10.65 8.73
N TYR A 26 -2.35 -9.36 8.95
CA TYR A 26 -2.10 -8.67 10.20
C TYR A 26 -3.36 -7.92 10.62
N GLN A 27 -3.75 -8.08 11.86
CA GLN A 27 -4.96 -7.50 12.42
C GLN A 27 -4.63 -6.37 13.39
N GLY A 28 -5.37 -5.28 13.31
CA GLY A 28 -5.16 -4.10 14.13
C GLY A 28 -6.33 -3.12 14.06
N PHE A 29 -6.06 -1.86 14.38
CA PHE A 29 -7.04 -0.79 14.33
C PHE A 29 -6.68 0.23 13.25
N GLY A 30 -7.68 0.81 12.57
CA GLY A 30 -7.46 1.82 11.54
C GLY A 30 -6.86 3.12 12.08
N CYS A 31 -6.15 3.91 11.26
CA CYS A 31 -5.58 5.19 11.67
C CYS A 31 -6.65 6.30 11.79
N SER A 32 -6.55 7.17 12.81
CA SER A 32 -7.49 8.27 13.02
C SER A 32 -7.28 9.43 12.04
N ASN A 33 -6.04 9.64 11.62
CA ASN A 33 -5.68 10.68 10.66
C ASN A 33 -4.82 10.09 9.52
N PRO A 34 -5.45 9.53 8.47
CA PRO A 34 -4.71 8.98 7.35
C PRO A 34 -3.90 10.04 6.59
N ILE A 35 -4.28 11.31 6.64
CA ILE A 35 -3.60 12.40 5.92
C ILE A 35 -2.26 12.75 6.57
N ASN A 36 -2.20 12.81 7.90
CA ASN A 36 -0.97 13.09 8.63
C ASN A 36 -0.12 11.82 8.79
N ALA A 37 0.93 11.73 7.97
CA ALA A 37 1.83 10.57 7.98
C ALA A 37 2.59 10.37 9.30
N ASP A 38 2.76 11.44 10.07
CA ASP A 38 3.50 11.40 11.33
C ASP A 38 2.60 11.10 12.54
N ASP A 39 1.29 10.86 12.31
CA ASP A 39 0.30 10.49 13.32
C ASP A 39 -0.14 9.02 13.17
N PRO A 40 0.39 8.09 13.99
CA PRO A 40 -0.02 6.70 14.02
C PRO A 40 -1.15 6.42 15.04
N THR A 41 -1.93 7.42 15.44
CA THR A 41 -2.99 7.23 16.44
C THR A 41 -4.05 6.25 15.92
N PRO A 42 -4.34 5.15 16.65
CA PRO A 42 -5.35 4.20 16.26
C PRO A 42 -6.76 4.70 16.59
N THR A 43 -7.71 4.28 15.78
CA THR A 43 -9.15 4.36 16.06
C THR A 43 -9.61 3.13 16.86
N ASN A 44 -10.92 3.03 17.11
CA ASN A 44 -11.54 1.80 17.64
C ASN A 44 -12.11 0.90 16.53
N ILE A 45 -11.82 1.20 15.26
CA ILE A 45 -12.32 0.43 14.11
C ILE A 45 -11.31 -0.66 13.78
N PHE A 46 -11.74 -1.90 13.86
CA PHE A 46 -10.91 -3.04 13.51
C PHE A 46 -10.66 -3.10 11.99
N VAL A 47 -9.42 -3.33 11.61
CA VAL A 47 -8.98 -3.44 10.22
C VAL A 47 -8.02 -4.62 10.10
N GLU A 48 -8.06 -5.32 8.96
CA GLU A 48 -7.10 -6.35 8.60
C GLU A 48 -6.27 -5.88 7.40
N SER A 49 -4.95 -5.92 7.55
CA SER A 49 -4.00 -5.82 6.44
C SER A 49 -3.79 -7.22 5.88
N ARG A 50 -4.13 -7.44 4.62
CA ARG A 50 -4.07 -8.75 3.97
C ARG A 50 -3.30 -8.66 2.66
N PHE A 51 -2.29 -9.49 2.53
CA PHE A 51 -1.62 -9.72 1.25
C PHE A 51 -2.05 -11.06 0.69
N GLU A 52 -2.82 -11.05 -0.39
CA GLU A 52 -3.30 -12.25 -1.08
C GLU A 52 -2.48 -12.52 -2.33
N VAL A 53 -2.04 -13.76 -2.54
CA VAL A 53 -1.26 -14.17 -3.71
C VAL A 53 -2.19 -14.24 -4.93
N SER A 54 -1.94 -13.37 -5.92
CA SER A 54 -2.68 -13.36 -7.18
C SER A 54 -1.98 -14.16 -8.28
N GLU A 55 -0.65 -14.18 -8.30
CA GLU A 55 0.16 -14.89 -9.30
C GLU A 55 1.50 -15.35 -8.71
N ASN A 56 1.95 -16.57 -9.04
CA ASN A 56 3.34 -17.00 -8.81
C ASN A 56 4.13 -16.78 -10.11
N LEU A 57 5.22 -16.02 -10.03
CA LEU A 57 6.07 -15.64 -11.17
C LEU A 57 7.34 -16.50 -11.29
N ASP A 58 7.45 -17.56 -10.47
CA ASP A 58 8.63 -18.39 -10.30
C ASP A 58 9.83 -17.66 -9.66
N ASP A 59 10.91 -18.40 -9.34
CA ASP A 59 12.14 -17.88 -8.73
C ASP A 59 11.94 -17.06 -7.44
N GLY A 60 10.89 -17.39 -6.69
CA GLY A 60 10.54 -16.72 -5.44
C GLY A 60 9.80 -15.40 -5.60
N PHE A 61 9.41 -15.01 -6.82
CA PHE A 61 8.62 -13.81 -7.10
C PHE A 61 7.12 -14.10 -7.12
N PHE A 62 6.34 -13.17 -6.57
CA PHE A 62 4.87 -13.27 -6.50
C PHE A 62 4.24 -11.93 -6.85
N ARG A 63 3.09 -11.97 -7.52
CA ARG A 63 2.14 -10.86 -7.48
C ARG A 63 1.17 -11.07 -6.35
N LEU A 64 0.94 -10.00 -5.62
CA LEU A 64 0.04 -9.95 -4.48
C LEU A 64 -1.03 -8.88 -4.72
N SER A 65 -2.15 -9.02 -4.05
CA SER A 65 -3.16 -7.99 -3.87
C SER A 65 -3.17 -7.59 -2.40
N LEU A 66 -2.88 -6.31 -2.12
CA LEU A 66 -3.00 -5.74 -0.79
C LEU A 66 -4.45 -5.29 -0.56
N ILE A 67 -5.06 -5.77 0.52
CA ILE A 67 -6.40 -5.41 0.96
C ILE A 67 -6.33 -4.80 2.37
N GLY A 68 -7.15 -3.80 2.63
CA GLY A 68 -7.37 -3.21 3.95
C GLY A 68 -6.30 -2.22 4.46
N GLY A 69 -5.07 -2.27 3.95
CA GLY A 69 -4.05 -1.23 4.18
C GLY A 69 -2.74 -1.74 4.76
N LEU A 70 -1.84 -0.83 5.15
CA LEU A 70 -0.54 -1.18 5.75
C LEU A 70 -0.41 -0.66 7.18
N PRO A 71 0.35 -1.34 8.06
CA PRO A 71 0.66 -0.80 9.37
C PRO A 71 1.49 0.48 9.24
N ARG A 72 1.05 1.53 9.94
CA ARG A 72 1.71 2.82 10.09
C ARG A 72 2.25 2.96 11.50
N PHE A 73 3.49 3.40 11.59
CA PHE A 73 4.19 3.72 12.83
C PHE A 73 5.28 4.75 12.54
N VAL A 74 5.67 5.51 13.55
CA VAL A 74 6.78 6.47 13.47
C VAL A 74 7.84 6.14 14.51
N ASN A 75 9.09 6.41 14.18
CA ASN A 75 10.21 6.16 15.07
C ASN A 75 10.03 6.95 16.38
N GLY A 76 10.08 6.24 17.52
CA GLY A 76 9.91 6.84 18.85
C GLY A 76 8.46 6.91 19.37
N ASN A 77 7.46 6.51 18.57
CA ASN A 77 6.08 6.34 19.03
C ASN A 77 5.76 4.84 19.17
N GLN A 78 5.06 4.46 20.25
CA GLN A 78 4.66 3.08 20.53
C GLN A 78 3.36 2.65 19.83
N GLN A 79 2.63 3.61 19.26
CA GLN A 79 1.36 3.37 18.59
C GLN A 79 1.57 2.81 17.19
N VAL A 80 0.67 1.90 16.82
CA VAL A 80 0.56 1.31 15.48
C VAL A 80 -0.92 1.37 15.09
N CYS A 81 -1.18 1.78 13.86
CA CYS A 81 -2.51 1.73 13.25
C CYS A 81 -2.40 1.18 11.83
N ILE A 82 -3.50 0.78 11.21
CA ILE A 82 -3.55 0.34 9.80
C ILE A 82 -4.07 1.51 8.96
N ASP A 83 -3.23 1.97 8.05
CA ASP A 83 -3.59 2.99 7.08
C ASP A 83 -4.24 2.33 5.87
N SER A 84 -5.56 2.44 5.80
CA SER A 84 -6.38 1.86 4.74
C SER A 84 -6.59 2.81 3.56
N ASP A 85 -6.22 4.09 3.70
CA ASP A 85 -6.52 5.12 2.71
C ASP A 85 -5.29 5.44 1.86
N THR A 86 -4.17 5.85 2.48
CA THR A 86 -2.99 6.26 1.68
C THR A 86 -2.17 5.06 1.22
N ALA A 87 -2.23 3.94 1.94
CA ALA A 87 -1.54 2.72 1.56
C ALA A 87 -2.18 2.00 0.36
N ILE A 88 -3.49 2.18 0.14
CA ILE A 88 -4.23 1.61 -0.99
C ILE A 88 -4.37 2.64 -2.10
N GLY A 89 -4.77 3.86 -1.77
CA GLY A 89 -4.87 4.98 -2.71
C GLY A 89 -6.23 5.08 -3.42
N PHE A 90 -6.23 5.90 -4.48
CA PHE A 90 -7.41 6.30 -5.25
C PHE A 90 -7.14 6.15 -6.74
N ILE A 91 -8.20 5.87 -7.50
CA ILE A 91 -8.20 5.91 -8.95
C ILE A 91 -8.97 7.13 -9.46
N GLY A 92 -8.36 7.86 -10.39
CA GLY A 92 -8.91 9.10 -10.96
C GLY A 92 -9.14 9.03 -12.47
N THR A 93 -9.35 7.83 -13.05
CA THR A 93 -9.56 7.70 -14.50
C THR A 93 -10.99 8.12 -14.89
N PRO A 94 -11.20 8.69 -16.09
CA PRO A 94 -12.53 9.10 -16.55
C PRO A 94 -13.59 8.00 -16.47
N GLU A 95 -13.18 6.74 -16.59
CA GLU A 95 -14.07 5.57 -16.52
C GLU A 95 -14.42 5.16 -15.08
N ALA A 96 -13.54 5.43 -14.12
CA ALA A 96 -13.74 5.08 -12.70
C ALA A 96 -14.43 6.20 -11.91
N VAL A 97 -14.32 7.42 -12.40
CA VAL A 97 -14.92 8.61 -11.82
C VAL A 97 -16.36 8.71 -12.33
N ASN A 98 -17.34 8.35 -11.48
CA ASN A 98 -18.77 8.54 -11.76
C ASN A 98 -19.10 10.01 -12.10
N GLU A 99 -20.37 10.32 -12.39
CA GLU A 99 -20.87 11.67 -12.76
C GLU A 99 -20.43 12.84 -11.85
N GLY A 100 -19.88 12.57 -10.66
CA GLY A 100 -19.38 13.56 -9.70
C GLY A 100 -17.94 14.07 -9.92
N GLY A 101 -17.12 13.47 -10.78
CA GLY A 101 -15.79 14.01 -11.07
C GLY A 101 -14.73 13.84 -9.96
N LEU A 102 -15.00 13.00 -8.94
CA LEU A 102 -14.09 12.77 -7.81
C LEU A 102 -13.37 11.41 -7.90
N PRO A 103 -12.07 11.33 -7.58
CA PRO A 103 -11.35 10.07 -7.45
C PRO A 103 -12.05 9.07 -6.54
N LEU A 104 -12.08 7.81 -6.97
CA LEU A 104 -12.67 6.70 -6.23
C LEU A 104 -11.58 6.02 -5.38
N ARG A 105 -11.87 5.77 -4.10
CA ARG A 105 -10.99 4.97 -3.25
C ARG A 105 -10.94 3.53 -3.77
N LEU A 106 -9.75 2.95 -3.83
CA LEU A 106 -9.57 1.56 -4.21
C LEU A 106 -9.82 0.62 -3.00
N ASP A 107 -10.41 -0.55 -3.27
CA ASP A 107 -10.61 -1.60 -2.25
C ASP A 107 -9.35 -2.45 -2.04
N ASN A 108 -8.52 -2.55 -3.09
CA ASN A 108 -7.26 -3.27 -3.10
C ASN A 108 -6.25 -2.61 -4.05
N ILE A 109 -4.98 -2.99 -3.92
CA ILE A 109 -3.93 -2.57 -4.86
C ILE A 109 -2.93 -3.70 -5.11
N ASP A 110 -2.42 -3.77 -6.34
CA ASP A 110 -1.39 -4.71 -6.70
C ASP A 110 -0.07 -4.43 -5.96
N ALA A 111 0.61 -5.50 -5.60
CA ALA A 111 1.90 -5.51 -4.97
C ALA A 111 2.79 -6.60 -5.57
N THR A 112 4.10 -6.41 -5.49
CA THR A 112 5.08 -7.42 -5.93
C THR A 112 5.88 -7.87 -4.74
N ALA A 113 6.13 -9.17 -4.64
CA ALA A 113 6.90 -9.75 -3.56
C ALA A 113 8.03 -10.65 -4.06
N TYR A 114 9.07 -10.76 -3.25
CA TYR A 114 10.18 -11.68 -3.41
C TYR A 114 10.43 -12.42 -2.10
N PHE A 115 10.52 -13.74 -2.14
CA PHE A 115 10.78 -14.59 -0.99
C PHE A 115 11.90 -15.60 -1.29
N ASN A 116 12.95 -15.59 -0.47
CA ASN A 116 14.11 -16.47 -0.62
C ASN A 116 14.18 -17.61 0.41
N GLY A 117 13.10 -17.85 1.17
CA GLY A 117 13.07 -18.85 2.24
C GLY A 117 13.43 -18.33 3.64
N HIS A 118 13.92 -17.09 3.75
CA HIS A 118 14.24 -16.44 5.03
C HIS A 118 13.71 -15.01 5.13
N GLU A 119 13.85 -14.21 4.07
CA GLU A 119 13.35 -12.85 3.99
C GLU A 119 12.26 -12.77 2.93
N LEU A 120 11.15 -12.12 3.27
CA LEU A 120 10.09 -11.73 2.35
C LEU A 120 10.15 -10.22 2.19
N ILE A 121 10.27 -9.75 0.95
CA ILE A 121 10.25 -8.34 0.59
C ILE A 121 8.99 -8.09 -0.21
N ILE A 122 8.19 -7.10 0.18
CA ILE A 122 6.98 -6.69 -0.55
C ILE A 122 7.09 -5.23 -0.93
N VAL A 123 6.84 -4.92 -2.20
CA VAL A 123 6.75 -3.56 -2.73
C VAL A 123 5.30 -3.26 -3.07
N VAL A 124 4.77 -2.19 -2.47
CA VAL A 124 3.44 -1.64 -2.74
C VAL A 124 3.60 -0.22 -3.23
N SER A 125 2.91 0.14 -4.31
CA SER A 125 2.92 1.51 -4.85
C SER A 125 1.48 1.99 -5.03
N SER A 126 1.12 3.07 -4.35
CA SER A 126 -0.23 3.66 -4.39
C SER A 126 -0.18 5.11 -4.86
N LEU A 127 -1.32 5.60 -5.35
CA LEU A 127 -1.55 7.01 -5.65
C LEU A 127 -2.57 7.55 -4.66
N TYR A 128 -2.16 8.47 -3.79
CA TYR A 128 -3.06 9.17 -2.89
C TYR A 128 -3.46 10.51 -3.48
N THR A 129 -4.74 10.87 -3.42
CA THR A 129 -5.22 12.18 -3.88
C THR A 129 -5.91 12.92 -2.74
N ASP A 130 -5.37 14.06 -2.34
CA ASP A 130 -6.03 14.95 -1.38
C ASP A 130 -6.99 15.90 -2.11
N LEU A 131 -8.28 15.77 -1.79
CA LEU A 131 -9.38 16.56 -2.35
C LEU A 131 -9.84 17.70 -1.43
N SER A 132 -9.17 17.92 -0.30
CA SER A 132 -9.55 18.93 0.69
C SER A 132 -9.29 20.38 0.24
N GLN A 133 -8.53 20.59 -0.84
CA GLN A 133 -8.35 21.92 -1.42
C GLN A 133 -9.63 22.35 -2.17
N SER A 134 -10.41 23.21 -1.51
CA SER A 134 -11.70 23.70 -1.99
C SER A 134 -11.59 24.52 -3.28
N ARG A 135 -12.63 24.42 -4.13
CA ARG A 135 -12.87 25.29 -5.29
C ARG A 135 -13.02 26.75 -4.83
N GLY A 136 -12.02 27.58 -5.10
CA GLY A 136 -12.14 29.04 -5.04
C GLY A 136 -12.98 29.55 -6.21
N THR A 137 -13.97 30.39 -5.91
CA THR A 137 -14.79 31.06 -6.93
C THR A 137 -13.91 32.07 -7.67
N PHE A 138 -13.65 31.79 -8.96
CA PHE A 138 -12.86 32.59 -9.90
C PHE A 138 -11.32 32.56 -9.74
N SER A 139 -10.68 32.01 -10.78
CA SER A 139 -9.25 32.05 -11.14
C SER A 139 -8.32 31.04 -10.43
N SER A 140 -7.67 30.21 -11.26
CA SER A 140 -6.75 29.10 -10.96
C SER A 140 -7.35 27.93 -10.17
N PHE A 141 -7.48 26.79 -10.85
CA PHE A 141 -7.59 25.50 -10.17
C PHE A 141 -6.19 25.15 -9.67
N ASN A 142 -5.97 25.08 -8.36
CA ASN A 142 -4.91 24.22 -7.86
C ASN A 142 -5.44 22.80 -7.99
N THR A 143 -4.87 22.04 -8.92
CA THR A 143 -5.24 20.64 -9.12
C THR A 143 -5.10 19.89 -7.81
N SER A 144 -5.95 18.89 -7.60
CA SER A 144 -5.85 17.89 -6.54
C SER A 144 -4.39 17.53 -6.27
N ARG A 145 -3.96 17.49 -5.00
CA ARG A 145 -2.60 17.10 -4.66
C ARG A 145 -2.51 15.58 -4.82
N VAL A 146 -1.89 15.12 -5.90
CA VAL A 146 -1.63 13.70 -6.14
C VAL A 146 -0.24 13.36 -5.61
N GLN A 147 -0.18 12.36 -4.74
CA GLN A 147 1.02 11.90 -4.07
C GLN A 147 1.23 10.41 -4.35
N PRO A 148 2.20 10.03 -5.19
CA PRO A 148 2.64 8.65 -5.28
C PRO A 148 3.33 8.28 -3.97
N VAL A 149 2.97 7.12 -3.45
CA VAL A 149 3.55 6.54 -2.25
C VAL A 149 4.08 5.17 -2.62
N SER A 150 5.32 4.88 -2.24
CA SER A 150 5.89 3.55 -2.36
C SER A 150 6.34 3.05 -0.99
N ASN A 151 5.86 1.87 -0.63
CA ASN A 151 6.24 1.16 0.59
C ASN A 151 7.01 -0.09 0.21
N THR A 152 8.24 -0.23 0.69
CA THR A 152 8.98 -1.50 0.65
C THR A 152 9.02 -2.08 2.05
N LEU A 153 8.33 -3.20 2.26
CA LEU A 153 8.22 -3.91 3.52
C LEU A 153 9.23 -5.06 3.54
N PHE A 154 9.93 -5.22 4.66
CA PHE A 154 10.90 -6.30 4.85
C PHE A 154 10.47 -7.15 6.04
N PHE A 155 10.25 -8.43 5.78
CA PHE A 155 9.81 -9.41 6.74
C PHE A 155 10.87 -10.47 6.95
N GLU A 156 11.05 -10.88 8.20
CA GLU A 156 11.77 -12.10 8.55
C GLU A 156 10.79 -13.25 8.70
N TYR A 157 11.06 -14.37 8.04
CA TYR A 157 10.26 -15.57 8.17
C TYR A 157 10.65 -16.35 9.43
N ASP A 158 9.70 -16.45 10.37
CA ASP A 158 9.80 -17.32 11.53
C ASP A 158 9.28 -18.72 11.19
N LYS A 159 10.22 -19.65 11.04
CA LYS A 159 9.93 -21.06 10.73
C LYS A 159 9.21 -21.77 11.88
N GLN A 160 9.41 -21.35 13.13
CA GLN A 160 8.81 -22.02 14.29
C GLN A 160 7.35 -21.61 14.44
N GLY A 161 7.06 -20.32 14.28
CA GLY A 161 5.72 -19.77 14.34
C GLY A 161 4.94 -19.84 13.02
N GLU A 162 5.55 -20.27 11.91
CA GLU A 162 4.99 -20.19 10.55
C GLU A 162 4.43 -18.78 10.25
N SER A 163 5.24 -17.75 10.48
CA SER A 163 4.79 -16.37 10.40
C SER A 163 5.84 -15.44 9.82
N PHE A 164 5.41 -14.26 9.40
CA PHE A 164 6.29 -13.21 8.88
C PHE A 164 6.32 -12.03 9.85
N VAL A 165 7.49 -11.74 10.40
CA VAL A 165 7.67 -10.62 11.33
C VAL A 165 8.17 -9.42 10.55
N LEU A 166 7.40 -8.34 10.51
CA LEU A 166 7.80 -7.09 9.87
C LEU A 166 8.97 -6.46 10.64
N LYS A 167 10.08 -6.20 9.97
CA LYS A 167 11.29 -5.61 10.57
C LYS A 167 11.48 -4.16 10.24
N LYS A 168 11.14 -3.76 9.02
CA LYS A 168 11.27 -2.38 8.56
C LYS A 168 10.33 -2.10 7.40
N ILE A 169 9.94 -0.84 7.27
CA ILE A 169 9.31 -0.28 6.08
C ILE A 169 10.21 0.84 5.57
N ILE A 170 10.56 0.81 4.29
CA ILE A 170 11.11 1.95 3.58
C ILE A 170 9.92 2.66 2.93
N HIS A 171 9.66 3.87 3.39
CA HIS A 171 8.55 4.69 2.94
C HIS A 171 9.05 5.84 2.07
N ASN A 172 8.56 5.88 0.83
CA ASN A 172 8.88 6.88 -0.16
C ASN A 172 7.60 7.61 -0.57
N LYS A 173 7.68 8.94 -0.71
CA LYS A 173 6.61 9.74 -1.30
C LYS A 173 7.14 10.60 -2.44
N GLY A 174 6.27 10.85 -3.41
CA GLY A 174 6.47 11.84 -4.44
C GLY A 174 5.36 12.88 -4.43
N LEU A 175 5.58 13.91 -5.22
CA LEU A 175 4.63 14.94 -5.57
C LEU A 175 4.39 14.85 -7.07
N VAL A 176 3.13 14.79 -7.47
CA VAL A 176 2.75 15.08 -8.85
C VAL A 176 2.28 16.51 -8.89
N HIS A 177 2.95 17.33 -9.70
CA HIS A 177 2.51 18.68 -10.00
C HIS A 177 1.89 18.68 -11.39
N THR A 178 0.63 19.13 -11.44
CA THR A 178 -0.12 19.27 -12.68
C THR A 178 -0.37 20.74 -12.92
N SER A 179 0.06 21.24 -14.08
CA SER A 179 -0.19 22.62 -14.48
C SER A 179 -0.84 22.66 -15.86
N GLY A 180 -1.83 23.53 -16.03
CA GLY A 180 -2.57 23.65 -17.28
C GLY A 180 -3.30 25.00 -17.35
N SER A 181 -3.60 25.45 -18.56
CA SER A 181 -4.38 26.67 -18.80
C SER A 181 -5.48 26.35 -19.81
N THR A 182 -6.71 26.77 -19.53
CA THR A 182 -7.89 26.54 -20.37
C THR A 182 -7.87 27.32 -21.70
N GLY A 183 -6.79 28.04 -22.01
CA GLY A 183 -6.60 28.79 -23.26
C GLY A 183 -5.20 28.70 -23.89
N SER A 184 -4.38 27.71 -23.51
CA SER A 184 -3.01 27.55 -24.05
C SER A 184 -2.93 26.48 -25.15
N LEU A 185 -2.13 26.73 -26.19
CA LEU A 185 -1.74 25.77 -27.23
C LEU A 185 -0.71 24.74 -26.74
N THR A 186 -0.13 24.92 -25.55
CA THR A 186 0.81 23.97 -24.96
C THR A 186 0.06 22.77 -24.38
N PRO A 187 0.47 21.53 -24.70
CA PRO A 187 -0.17 20.33 -24.16
C PRO A 187 -0.04 20.31 -22.63
N PHE A 188 -0.99 19.61 -22.00
CA PHE A 188 -0.97 19.27 -20.59
C PHE A 188 0.40 18.69 -20.19
N ILE A 189 1.00 19.22 -19.12
CA ILE A 189 2.26 18.72 -18.57
C ILE A 189 2.01 18.22 -17.16
N GLU A 190 2.19 16.91 -16.97
CA GLU A 190 2.23 16.25 -15.68
C GLU A 190 3.69 15.93 -15.36
N THR A 191 4.17 16.38 -14.19
CA THR A 191 5.53 16.07 -13.73
C THR A 191 5.45 15.32 -12.41
N ILE A 192 6.03 14.12 -12.38
CA ILE A 192 6.15 13.30 -11.18
C ILE A 192 7.56 13.51 -10.60
N VAL A 193 7.66 14.13 -9.42
CA VAL A 193 8.93 14.37 -8.75
C VAL A 193 8.92 13.66 -7.38
N PRO A 194 9.91 12.80 -7.06
CA PRO A 194 10.07 12.28 -5.70
C PRO A 194 10.27 13.44 -4.71
N SER A 195 9.42 13.55 -3.69
CA SER A 195 9.41 14.64 -2.71
C SER A 195 8.54 14.22 -1.52
N LEU A 196 9.15 14.12 -0.33
CA LEU A 196 8.43 13.94 0.93
C LEU A 196 8.07 15.29 1.58
N ALA A 197 8.66 16.40 1.13
CA ALA A 197 8.36 17.72 1.64
C ALA A 197 7.13 18.34 0.94
N GLU A 198 6.30 19.06 1.71
CA GLU A 198 5.24 19.93 1.14
C GLU A 198 5.81 21.07 0.28
N THR A 199 7.12 21.33 0.43
CA THR A 199 7.86 22.45 -0.18
C THR A 199 8.60 22.07 -1.46
N GLY A 200 8.53 20.82 -1.92
CA GLY A 200 9.23 20.36 -3.14
C GLY A 200 10.73 20.09 -2.97
N LEU A 201 11.22 19.98 -1.73
CA LEU A 201 12.60 19.57 -1.44
C LEU A 201 12.75 18.04 -1.52
N ILE A 202 13.80 17.58 -2.19
CA ILE A 202 14.17 16.17 -2.28
C ILE A 202 14.63 15.71 -0.89
N GLU A 203 13.82 14.88 -0.23
CA GLU A 203 14.16 14.24 1.03
C GLU A 203 14.52 12.76 0.81
N PRO A 204 15.48 12.22 1.59
CA PRO A 204 15.84 10.80 1.51
C PRO A 204 14.68 9.91 1.98
N PRO A 205 14.60 8.65 1.51
CA PRO A 205 13.65 7.65 1.97
C PRO A 205 13.56 7.57 3.51
N LYS A 206 12.34 7.55 4.06
CA LYS A 206 12.14 7.34 5.50
C LYS A 206 12.22 5.84 5.81
N VAL A 207 13.21 5.44 6.61
CA VAL A 207 13.31 4.07 7.14
C VAL A 207 12.60 4.03 8.50
N LEU A 208 11.53 3.25 8.57
CA LEU A 208 10.68 3.10 9.73
C LEU A 208 10.90 1.71 10.33
N THR A 209 11.09 1.65 11.65
CA THR A 209 11.21 0.39 12.40
C THR A 209 10.01 0.26 13.34
N PRO A 210 9.29 -0.88 13.34
CA PRO A 210 8.16 -1.09 14.24
C PRO A 210 8.57 -0.93 15.71
N PRO A 211 7.76 -0.24 16.55
CA PRO A 211 8.04 -0.12 17.98
C PRO A 211 7.80 -1.43 18.74
N SER A 212 7.00 -2.32 18.17
CA SER A 212 6.64 -3.64 18.70
C SER A 212 6.57 -4.66 17.56
N SER A 213 6.53 -5.95 17.90
CA SER A 213 6.49 -7.02 16.90
C SER A 213 5.17 -6.99 16.13
N ILE A 214 5.24 -6.69 14.83
CA ILE A 214 4.11 -6.79 13.90
C ILE A 214 4.25 -8.11 13.16
N VAL A 215 3.37 -9.06 13.50
CA VAL A 215 3.44 -10.44 13.00
C VAL A 215 2.28 -10.71 12.04
N TYR A 216 2.63 -11.05 10.81
CA TYR A 216 1.69 -11.52 9.80
C TYR A 216 1.60 -13.03 9.87
N GLN A 217 0.37 -13.52 9.99
CA GLN A 217 0.06 -14.95 10.07
C GLN A 217 -0.45 -15.43 8.72
N PHE A 218 -0.19 -16.69 8.38
CA PHE A 218 -0.84 -17.31 7.23
C PHE A 218 -2.35 -17.42 7.47
N ASP A 219 -3.16 -16.93 6.53
CA ASP A 219 -4.60 -17.18 6.55
C ASP A 219 -4.84 -18.63 6.13
N ARG A 220 -5.06 -19.50 7.12
CA ARG A 220 -5.49 -20.87 6.87
C ARG A 220 -6.98 -20.80 6.57
N GLN A 221 -7.35 -20.87 5.30
CA GLN A 221 -8.75 -20.97 4.87
C GLN A 221 -9.48 -21.96 5.79
N ARG A 222 -10.46 -21.46 6.54
CA ARG A 222 -11.39 -22.29 7.31
C ARG A 222 -12.38 -22.98 6.40
#